data_AF-A0A5B9QYM2-F1
#
_entry.id   AF-A0A5B9QYM2-F1
#
_cell.length_a   1.000
_cell.length_b   1.000
_cell.length_c   1.000
_cell.angle_alpha   90.00
_cell.angle_beta   90.00
_cell.angle_gamma   90.00
#
_symmetry.space_group_name_H-M   'P 1'
#
loop_
_entity.id
_entity.type
_entity.pdbx_description
1 polymer ?
#
loop_
_entity_poly.entity_id
_entity_poly.type
_entity_poly.pdbx_seq_one_letter_code
_entity_poly.pdbx_strand_id
1 'polypeptide(L)'
;MLTKREICRLVVGLSEVNDADLLDDDTSLPADVCAADDRIAVRHIRDLVHELYHDFDYLTSPLFATATQDKSLPYCDMLAKRHCDPARRTEGRRTYGVALCSILDDNEAYDLTSPANHRLLDELRLKINALANPSSG
;
A
#
# COMPACT_ATOMS: atom_id res chain seq x y z
N MET A 1 -19.83 11.12 1.95
CA MET A 1 -18.82 10.69 0.97
C MET A 1 -17.49 10.65 1.68
N LEU A 2 -16.77 9.53 1.55
CA LEU A 2 -15.43 9.42 2.12
C LEU A 2 -14.48 10.40 1.42
N THR A 3 -13.43 10.85 2.10
CA THR A 3 -12.31 11.55 1.48
C THR A 3 -11.43 10.59 0.69
N LYS A 4 -10.59 11.12 -0.20
CA LYS A 4 -9.59 10.34 -0.95
C LYS A 4 -8.71 9.47 -0.02
N ARG A 5 -8.30 10.04 1.12
CA ARG A 5 -7.48 9.33 2.11
C ARG A 5 -8.27 8.22 2.81
N GLU A 6 -9.54 8.45 3.10
CA GLU A 6 -10.41 7.42 3.70
C GLU A 6 -10.71 6.28 2.71
N ILE A 7 -10.88 6.56 1.42
CA ILE A 7 -10.98 5.52 0.38
C ILE A 7 -9.70 4.69 0.33
N CYS A 8 -8.52 5.33 0.33
CA CYS A 8 -7.25 4.60 0.35
C CYS A 8 -7.12 3.71 1.60
N ARG A 9 -7.46 4.23 2.78
CA ARG A 9 -7.46 3.47 4.04
C ARG A 9 -8.44 2.31 4.03
N LEU A 10 -9.63 2.49 3.48
CA LEU A 10 -10.62 1.44 3.33
C LEU A 10 -10.05 0.28 2.47
N VAL A 11 -9.51 0.61 1.31
CA VAL A 11 -8.95 -0.39 0.38
C VAL A 11 -7.76 -1.14 1.00
N VAL A 12 -6.84 -0.41 1.64
CA VAL A 12 -5.71 -1.03 2.35
C VAL A 12 -6.22 -1.93 3.47
N GLY A 13 -7.11 -1.45 4.34
CA GLY A 13 -7.65 -2.22 5.45
C GLY A 13 -8.34 -3.52 5.01
N LEU A 14 -9.11 -3.48 3.92
CA LEU A 14 -9.71 -4.68 3.33
C LEU A 14 -8.66 -5.65 2.78
N SER A 15 -7.59 -5.13 2.17
CA SER A 15 -6.47 -5.95 1.67
C SER A 15 -5.69 -6.60 2.82
N GLU A 16 -5.55 -5.93 3.97
CA GLU A 16 -4.88 -6.49 5.16
C GLU A 16 -5.62 -7.70 5.75
N VAL A 17 -6.95 -7.73 5.64
CA VAL A 17 -7.80 -8.82 6.13
C VAL A 17 -8.24 -9.80 5.04
N ASN A 18 -7.76 -9.61 3.80
CA ASN A 18 -8.09 -10.44 2.64
C ASN A 18 -9.58 -10.42 2.23
N ASP A 19 -10.26 -9.30 2.48
CA ASP A 19 -11.68 -9.07 2.11
C ASP A 19 -11.81 -7.96 1.04
N ALA A 20 -10.77 -7.79 0.22
CA ALA A 20 -10.72 -6.76 -0.82
C ALA A 20 -11.76 -6.99 -1.94
N ASP A 21 -12.20 -8.23 -2.12
CA ASP A 21 -13.27 -8.66 -3.04
C ASP A 21 -14.64 -8.07 -2.68
N LEU A 22 -14.85 -7.65 -1.43
CA LEU A 22 -16.08 -6.94 -1.03
C LEU A 22 -16.34 -5.68 -1.88
N LEU A 23 -15.30 -5.07 -2.46
CA LEU A 23 -15.41 -3.90 -3.33
C LEU A 23 -15.91 -4.23 -4.76
N ASP A 24 -16.04 -5.50 -5.12
CA ASP A 24 -16.69 -5.89 -6.38
C ASP A 24 -18.20 -5.64 -6.31
N ASP A 25 -18.80 -5.76 -5.13
CA ASP A 25 -20.22 -5.48 -4.93
C ASP A 25 -20.49 -3.97 -4.81
N ASP A 26 -21.33 -3.45 -5.71
CA ASP A 26 -21.81 -2.07 -5.70
C ASP A 26 -22.54 -1.71 -4.39
N THR A 27 -23.08 -2.69 -3.67
CA THR A 27 -23.72 -2.47 -2.36
C THR A 27 -22.70 -2.13 -1.26
N SER A 28 -21.44 -2.54 -1.42
CA SER A 28 -20.33 -2.19 -0.52
C SER A 28 -19.76 -0.78 -0.78
N LEU A 29 -20.05 -0.21 -1.95
CA LEU A 29 -19.68 1.16 -2.34
C LEU A 29 -20.92 2.00 -2.68
N PRO A 30 -21.81 2.24 -1.70
CA PRO A 30 -22.99 3.06 -1.93
C PRO A 30 -22.60 4.51 -2.28
N ALA A 31 -23.52 5.23 -2.94
CA ALA A 31 -23.24 6.55 -3.52
C ALA A 31 -22.84 7.62 -2.48
N ASP A 32 -23.21 7.41 -1.22
CA ASP A 32 -22.83 8.24 -0.07
C ASP A 32 -21.41 7.95 0.43
N VAL A 33 -20.77 6.86 0.00
CA VAL A 33 -19.37 6.49 0.28
C VAL A 33 -18.47 6.92 -0.89
N CYS A 34 -18.82 6.52 -2.12
CA CYS A 34 -18.07 6.76 -3.34
C CYS A 34 -19.04 7.10 -4.49
N ALA A 35 -18.69 8.08 -5.31
CA ALA A 35 -19.49 8.42 -6.48
C ALA A 35 -19.59 7.20 -7.41
N ALA A 36 -20.77 6.99 -8.02
CA ALA A 36 -21.00 5.82 -8.87
C ALA A 36 -19.97 5.72 -10.02
N ASP A 37 -19.59 6.86 -10.60
CA ASP A 37 -18.61 6.95 -11.68
C ASP A 37 -17.17 6.60 -11.23
N ASP A 38 -16.88 6.73 -9.93
CA ASP A 38 -15.56 6.44 -9.35
C ASP A 38 -15.39 4.97 -8.92
N ARG A 39 -16.46 4.18 -8.89
CA ARG A 39 -16.42 2.77 -8.42
C ARG A 39 -15.41 1.91 -9.19
N ILE A 40 -15.34 2.11 -10.51
CA ILE A 40 -14.36 1.41 -11.36
C ILE A 40 -12.93 1.82 -10.97
N ALA A 41 -12.71 3.10 -10.70
CA ALA A 41 -11.41 3.58 -10.24
C ALA A 41 -11.04 3.02 -8.86
N VAL A 42 -12.00 2.90 -7.93
CA VAL A 42 -11.79 2.27 -6.61
C VAL A 42 -11.42 0.80 -6.72
N ARG A 43 -12.04 0.03 -7.63
CA ARG A 43 -11.66 -1.37 -7.90
C ARG A 43 -10.24 -1.48 -8.48
N HIS A 44 -9.86 -0.57 -9.37
CA HIS A 44 -8.48 -0.53 -9.85
C HIS A 44 -7.49 -0.13 -8.75
N ILE A 45 -7.85 0.80 -7.87
CA ILE A 45 -7.05 1.15 -6.69
C ILE A 45 -6.87 -0.08 -5.79
N ARG A 46 -7.93 -0.88 -5.60
CA ARG A 46 -7.86 -2.15 -4.90
C ARG A 46 -6.87 -3.12 -5.54
N ASP A 47 -6.96 -3.32 -6.86
CA ASP A 47 -6.07 -4.27 -7.55
C ASP A 47 -4.59 -3.86 -7.36
N LEU A 48 -4.29 -2.57 -7.50
CA LEU A 48 -2.95 -2.04 -7.25
C LEU A 48 -2.49 -2.23 -5.81
N VAL A 49 -3.34 -1.92 -4.82
CA VAL A 49 -3.02 -2.09 -3.41
C VAL A 49 -2.81 -3.57 -3.07
N HIS A 50 -3.64 -4.46 -3.63
CA HIS A 50 -3.52 -5.89 -3.42
C HIS A 50 -2.19 -6.43 -3.97
N GLU A 51 -1.83 -6.06 -5.21
CA GLU A 51 -0.55 -6.42 -5.84
C GLU A 51 0.62 -5.93 -4.99
N LEU A 52 0.64 -4.64 -4.65
CA LEU A 52 1.70 -4.04 -3.83
C LEU A 52 1.83 -4.70 -2.45
N TYR A 53 0.72 -4.87 -1.75
CA TYR A 53 0.70 -5.35 -0.37
C TYR A 53 1.03 -6.84 -0.27
N HIS A 54 0.54 -7.65 -1.20
CA HIS A 54 0.77 -9.10 -1.20
C HIS A 54 2.19 -9.46 -1.66
N ASP A 55 2.77 -8.69 -2.60
CA ASP A 55 4.13 -8.88 -3.10
C ASP A 55 5.19 -8.12 -2.28
N PHE A 56 4.81 -7.53 -1.15
CA PHE A 56 5.73 -6.81 -0.27
C PHE A 56 6.87 -7.71 0.23
N ASP A 57 8.10 -7.34 -0.14
CA ASP A 57 9.33 -7.91 0.40
C ASP A 57 10.30 -6.79 0.83
N TYR A 58 10.41 -6.61 2.15
CA TYR A 58 11.30 -5.65 2.77
C TYR A 58 12.76 -5.80 2.31
N LEU A 59 13.24 -7.02 2.02
CA LEU A 59 14.64 -7.25 1.64
C LEU A 59 14.98 -6.64 0.26
N THR A 60 13.96 -6.38 -0.55
CA THR A 60 14.10 -5.74 -1.87
C THR A 60 13.87 -4.23 -1.83
N SER A 61 13.57 -3.68 -0.65
CA SER A 61 13.26 -2.27 -0.47
C SER A 61 14.51 -1.38 -0.47
N PRO A 62 14.39 -0.11 -0.92
CA PRO A 62 15.43 0.89 -0.72
C PRO A 62 15.87 1.04 0.73
N LEU A 63 14.92 0.96 1.69
CA LEU A 63 15.22 1.09 3.11
C LEU A 63 16.16 -0.01 3.60
N PHE A 64 15.98 -1.25 3.16
CA PHE A 64 16.90 -2.35 3.46
C PHE A 64 18.28 -2.13 2.81
N ALA A 65 18.31 -1.67 1.56
CA ALA A 65 19.56 -1.35 0.87
C ALA A 65 20.36 -0.28 1.62
N THR A 66 19.70 0.81 2.04
CA THR A 66 20.32 1.87 2.85
C THR A 66 20.79 1.35 4.22
N ALA A 67 20.02 0.48 4.88
CA ALA A 67 20.40 -0.11 6.16
C ALA A 67 21.66 -1.01 6.07
N THR A 68 21.97 -1.53 4.89
CA THR A 68 23.04 -2.52 4.66
C THR A 68 24.25 -1.99 3.88
N GLN A 69 24.14 -0.85 3.19
CA GLN A 69 25.12 -0.32 2.24
C GLN A 69 26.58 -0.32 2.73
N ASP A 70 26.83 0.04 4.00
CA ASP A 70 28.18 0.12 4.59
C ASP A 70 28.39 -0.88 5.73
N LYS A 71 27.63 -1.98 5.74
CA LYS A 71 27.67 -2.97 6.81
C LYS A 71 28.46 -4.20 6.39
N SER A 72 28.95 -4.94 7.38
CA SER A 72 29.66 -6.20 7.15
C SER A 72 28.68 -7.28 6.67
N LEU A 73 29.16 -8.24 5.87
CA LEU A 73 28.35 -9.37 5.41
C LEU A 73 27.62 -10.11 6.56
N PRO A 74 28.27 -10.41 7.72
CA PRO A 74 27.56 -11.04 8.83
C PRO A 74 26.40 -10.21 9.39
N TYR A 75 26.51 -8.88 9.38
CA TYR A 75 25.42 -8.00 9.78
C TYR A 75 24.27 -8.06 8.78
N CYS A 76 24.56 -8.01 7.48
CA CYS A 76 23.56 -8.11 6.42
C CYS A 76 22.80 -9.44 6.50
N ASP A 77 23.51 -10.56 6.68
CA ASP A 77 22.92 -11.89 6.85
C ASP A 77 22.03 -11.98 8.09
N MET A 78 22.49 -11.43 9.22
CA MET A 78 21.72 -11.37 10.45
C MET A 78 20.43 -10.56 10.27
N LEU A 79 20.52 -9.39 9.63
CA LEU A 79 19.36 -8.54 9.39
C LEU A 79 18.37 -9.20 8.43
N ALA A 80 18.84 -9.81 7.34
CA ALA A 80 18.00 -10.56 6.41
C ALA A 80 17.27 -11.71 7.13
N LYS A 81 17.99 -12.52 7.90
CA LYS A 81 17.39 -13.62 8.69
C LYS A 81 16.35 -13.10 9.69
N ARG A 82 16.61 -11.97 10.34
CA ARG A 82 15.65 -11.33 11.26
C ARG A 82 14.36 -10.94 10.53
N HIS A 83 14.44 -10.41 9.32
CA HIS A 83 13.27 -10.02 8.54
C HIS A 83 12.59 -11.17 7.80
N CYS A 84 13.22 -12.36 7.74
CA CYS A 84 12.56 -13.59 7.33
C CYS A 84 11.65 -14.20 8.42
N ASP A 85 11.80 -13.79 9.69
CA ASP A 85 10.95 -14.24 10.80
C ASP A 85 9.47 -13.86 10.55
N PRO A 86 8.50 -14.79 10.71
CA PRO A 86 7.09 -14.54 10.41
C PRO A 86 6.49 -13.34 11.17
N ALA A 87 6.88 -13.12 12.43
CA ALA A 87 6.39 -12.00 13.21
C ALA A 87 6.92 -10.68 12.65
N ARG A 88 8.20 -10.64 12.25
CA ARG A 88 8.81 -9.45 11.62
C ARG A 88 8.28 -9.20 10.22
N ARG A 89 7.99 -10.23 9.43
CA ARG A 89 7.30 -10.10 8.14
C ARG A 89 5.90 -9.51 8.30
N THR A 90 5.19 -9.95 9.33
CA THR A 90 3.83 -9.45 9.62
C THR A 90 3.88 -7.98 10.09
N GLU A 91 4.81 -7.64 10.96
CA GLU A 91 5.06 -6.26 11.38
C GLU A 91 5.43 -5.37 10.20
N GLY A 92 6.38 -5.80 9.36
CA GLY A 92 6.79 -5.07 8.16
C GLY A 92 5.65 -4.84 7.18
N ARG A 93 4.78 -5.84 6.95
CA ARG A 93 3.57 -5.69 6.13
C ARG A 93 2.61 -4.66 6.72
N ARG A 94 2.36 -4.68 8.03
CA ARG A 94 1.52 -3.65 8.68
C ARG A 94 2.11 -2.25 8.52
N THR A 95 3.41 -2.09 8.74
CA THR A 95 4.09 -0.81 8.51
C THR A 95 3.93 -0.36 7.05
N TYR A 96 4.04 -1.30 6.11
CA TYR A 96 3.84 -1.00 4.70
C TYR A 96 2.39 -0.59 4.37
N GLY A 97 1.39 -1.26 4.94
CA GLY A 97 -0.02 -0.85 4.82
C GLY A 97 -0.26 0.56 5.33
N VAL A 98 0.33 0.91 6.48
CA VAL A 98 0.28 2.29 7.02
C VAL A 98 0.93 3.29 6.04
N ALA A 99 2.08 2.95 5.45
CA ALA A 99 2.74 3.81 4.47
C ALA A 99 1.90 3.99 3.20
N LEU A 100 1.25 2.93 2.70
CA LEU A 100 0.31 3.01 1.57
C LEU A 100 -0.88 3.93 1.87
N CYS A 101 -1.40 3.92 3.10
CA CYS A 101 -2.47 4.83 3.53
C CYS A 101 -2.07 6.32 3.48
N SER A 102 -0.76 6.61 3.49
CA SER A 102 -0.18 7.96 3.50
C SER A 102 0.43 8.35 2.14
N ILE A 103 0.20 7.57 1.08
CA ILE A 103 0.82 7.74 -0.26
C ILE A 103 0.58 9.11 -0.91
N LEU A 104 -0.47 9.83 -0.49
CA LEU A 104 -0.76 11.17 -1.00
C LEU A 104 0.16 12.24 -0.38
N ASP A 105 0.60 12.00 0.85
CA ASP A 105 1.23 12.97 1.74
C ASP A 105 2.73 12.71 1.93
N ASP A 106 3.14 11.44 1.85
CA ASP A 106 4.51 10.98 2.13
C ASP A 106 5.01 10.01 1.06
N ASN A 107 6.34 9.92 0.94
CA ASN A 107 7.06 8.98 0.11
C ASN A 107 7.53 7.73 0.88
N GLU A 108 7.21 7.55 2.18
CA GLU A 108 7.56 6.35 2.95
C GLU A 108 7.25 5.03 2.23
N ALA A 109 6.14 4.97 1.49
CA ALA A 109 5.79 3.79 0.71
C ALA A 109 6.83 3.47 -0.38
N TYR A 110 7.48 4.47 -0.98
CA TYR A 110 8.56 4.28 -1.97
C TYR A 110 9.82 3.72 -1.32
N ASP A 111 10.15 4.13 -0.10
CA ASP A 111 11.31 3.62 0.64
C ASP A 111 11.13 2.14 1.02
N LEU A 112 9.89 1.70 1.18
CA LEU A 112 9.52 0.33 1.53
C LEU A 112 9.23 -0.56 0.30
N THR A 113 8.92 0.03 -0.85
CA THR A 113 8.57 -0.70 -2.07
C THR A 113 9.79 -0.93 -2.94
N SER A 114 9.94 -2.13 -3.50
CA SER A 114 10.97 -2.40 -4.50
C SER A 114 10.91 -1.37 -5.64
N PRO A 115 12.05 -0.83 -6.13
CA PRO A 115 12.05 0.13 -7.24
C PRO A 115 11.34 -0.38 -8.50
N ALA A 116 11.32 -1.70 -8.74
CA ALA A 116 10.60 -2.31 -9.85
C ALA A 116 9.08 -2.05 -9.82
N ASN A 117 8.53 -1.80 -8.62
CA ASN A 117 7.10 -1.58 -8.37
C ASN A 117 6.75 -0.11 -8.11
N HIS A 118 7.71 0.83 -8.17
CA HIS A 118 7.43 2.27 -7.97
C HIS A 118 6.41 2.81 -8.97
N ARG A 119 6.38 2.29 -10.21
CA ARG A 119 5.35 2.64 -11.20
C ARG A 119 3.92 2.37 -10.72
N LEU A 120 3.72 1.35 -9.88
CA LEU A 120 2.40 1.00 -9.34
C LEU A 120 2.00 1.99 -8.23
N LEU A 121 2.96 2.49 -7.45
CA LEU A 121 2.73 3.56 -6.48
C LEU A 121 2.38 4.89 -7.19
N ASP A 122 3.07 5.21 -8.27
CA ASP A 122 2.76 6.38 -9.11
C ASP A 122 1.33 6.28 -9.66
N GLU A 123 0.98 5.10 -10.21
CA GLU A 123 -0.36 4.83 -10.73
C GLU A 123 -1.42 4.92 -9.63
N LEU A 124 -1.17 4.34 -8.46
CA LEU A 124 -2.04 4.40 -7.29
C LEU A 124 -2.30 5.85 -6.89
N ARG A 125 -1.23 6.65 -6.74
CA ARG A 125 -1.32 8.06 -6.39
C ARG A 125 -2.11 8.87 -7.42
N LEU A 126 -1.91 8.58 -8.71
CA LEU A 126 -2.63 9.23 -9.79
C LEU A 126 -4.13 8.90 -9.75
N LYS A 127 -4.50 7.62 -9.58
CA LYS A 127 -5.91 7.20 -9.51
C LYS A 127 -6.62 7.78 -8.30
N ILE A 128 -6.01 7.76 -7.11
CA ILE A 128 -6.61 8.33 -5.91
C ILE A 128 -6.84 9.84 -6.08
N ASN A 129 -5.88 10.55 -6.67
CA ASN A 129 -6.03 11.98 -6.93
C ASN A 129 -7.11 12.32 -7.98
N ALA A 130 -7.41 11.40 -8.89
CA ALA A 130 -8.44 11.58 -9.91
C ALA A 130 -9.88 11.37 -9.40
N LEU A 131 -10.07 10.75 -8.23
CA LEU A 131 -11.39 10.55 -7.63
C LEU A 131 -12.11 11.89 -7.42
N ALA A 132 -13.43 11.91 -7.60
CA ALA A 132 -14.28 13.05 -7.29
C ALA A 132 -14.47 13.26 -5.76
N ASN A 133 -14.08 12.28 -4.95
CA ASN A 133 -14.06 12.37 -3.49
C ASN A 133 -13.29 13.61 -3.00
N PRO A 134 -13.74 14.27 -1.91
CA PRO A 134 -13.04 15.43 -1.37
C PRO A 134 -11.61 15.07 -0.96
N SER A 135 -10.69 15.99 -1.17
CA SER A 135 -9.36 15.93 -0.54
C SER A 135 -9.53 16.04 0.97
N SER A 136 -8.68 15.37 1.74
CA SER A 136 -8.63 15.56 3.20
C SER A 136 -8.24 17.02 3.47
N GLY A 137 -9.10 17.74 4.20
CA GLY A 137 -8.81 19.10 4.69
C GLY A 137 -7.82 19.10 5.83
#